data_AF-F2LTE8-F1
#
_entry.id   AF-F2LTE8-F1
#
_cell.length_a   1.000
_cell.length_b   1.000
_cell.length_c   1.000
_cell.angle_alpha   90.00
_cell.angle_beta   90.00
_cell.angle_gamma   90.00
#
_symmetry.space_group_name_H-M   'P 1'
#
loop_
_entity.id
_entity.type
_entity.pdbx_description
1 polymer ?
#
loop_
_entity_poly.entity_id
_entity_poly.type
_entity_poly.pdbx_seq_one_letter_code
_entity_poly.pdbx_strand_id
1 'polypeptide(L)'
;MATSKATAKVVELHPEKADQRSDKKWGKAVMKLGFCIIPSVLLRAQQRLGLNPTQLAVLLQLADYWWSEDRKPYPSKQTLSERLGLSPRQIQRYIAELEAAGLLKRIERRATNGGKLSNEYDLSGLVERLKKIAPEIEKANEIKKQATRRGGIQRSATESASSPK
;
A
#
# COMPACT_ATOMS: atom_id res chain seq x y z
N MET A 1 6.61 46.88 -47.83
CA MET A 1 6.72 46.68 -46.37
C MET A 1 6.26 45.27 -46.05
N ALA A 2 7.19 44.37 -45.69
CA ALA A 2 6.91 42.97 -45.41
C ALA A 2 6.86 42.75 -43.89
N THR A 3 5.69 42.49 -43.33
CA THR A 3 5.52 42.10 -41.93
C THR A 3 5.66 40.59 -41.80
N SER A 4 6.82 40.14 -41.32
CA SER A 4 7.09 38.76 -40.90
C SER A 4 6.27 38.43 -39.65
N LYS A 5 5.33 37.48 -39.75
CA LYS A 5 4.64 36.88 -38.59
C LYS A 5 5.55 35.80 -38.00
N ALA A 6 6.09 36.06 -36.81
CA ALA A 6 6.79 35.05 -36.03
C ALA A 6 5.80 33.97 -35.55
N THR A 7 5.97 32.73 -36.04
CA THR A 7 5.26 31.54 -35.56
C THR A 7 5.83 31.13 -34.20
N ALA A 8 5.06 31.34 -33.14
CA ALA A 8 5.41 30.85 -31.80
C ALA A 8 5.42 29.32 -31.79
N LYS A 9 6.56 28.74 -31.40
CA LYS A 9 6.74 27.29 -31.24
C LYS A 9 6.03 26.87 -29.95
N VAL A 10 4.82 26.32 -30.09
CA VAL A 10 4.08 25.71 -28.97
C VAL A 10 4.84 24.46 -28.53
N VAL A 11 5.45 24.52 -27.35
CA VAL A 11 6.09 23.36 -26.71
C VAL A 11 5.05 22.75 -25.78
N GLU A 12 4.57 21.55 -26.09
CA GLU A 12 3.71 20.80 -25.19
C GLU A 12 4.47 20.49 -23.90
N LEU A 13 4.01 21.09 -22.79
CA LEU A 13 4.78 21.13 -21.55
C LEU A 13 4.88 19.77 -20.86
N HIS A 14 4.01 18.79 -21.14
CA HIS A 14 4.11 17.43 -20.59
C HIS A 14 3.67 16.38 -21.62
N PRO A 15 4.53 15.41 -22.01
CA PRO A 15 4.05 14.24 -22.74
C PRO A 15 3.05 13.47 -21.86
N GLU A 16 1.97 12.96 -22.46
CA GLU A 16 1.09 12.02 -21.75
C GLU A 16 1.96 10.87 -21.20
N LYS A 17 1.96 10.71 -19.86
CA LYS A 17 2.68 9.61 -19.23
C LYS A 17 2.15 8.30 -19.81
N ALA A 18 3.06 7.49 -20.35
CA ALA A 18 2.73 6.16 -20.83
C ALA A 18 1.98 5.38 -19.74
N ASP A 19 0.88 4.71 -20.13
CA ASP A 19 0.02 3.97 -19.21
C ASP A 19 0.84 3.05 -18.32
N GLN A 20 0.80 3.31 -17.01
CA GLN A 20 1.46 2.47 -16.05
C GLN A 20 0.75 1.11 -16.00
N ARG A 21 1.46 0.05 -15.58
CA ARG A 21 0.82 -1.28 -15.41
C ARG A 21 -0.40 -1.23 -14.47
N SER A 22 -0.41 -0.32 -13.51
CA SER A 22 -1.53 -0.02 -12.63
C SER A 22 -2.73 0.58 -13.39
N ASP A 23 -2.50 1.51 -14.32
CA ASP A 23 -3.56 2.12 -15.12
C ASP A 23 -4.24 1.10 -16.02
N LYS A 24 -3.47 0.16 -16.59
CA LYS A 24 -4.02 -0.96 -17.37
C LYS A 24 -4.84 -1.93 -16.51
N LYS A 25 -4.50 -2.06 -15.22
CA LYS A 25 -5.16 -2.97 -14.29
C LYS A 25 -6.46 -2.40 -13.71
N TRP A 26 -6.45 -1.13 -13.32
CA TRP A 26 -7.53 -0.49 -12.55
C TRP A 26 -8.22 0.65 -13.28
N GLY A 27 -7.67 1.10 -14.42
CA GLY A 27 -8.16 2.25 -15.17
C GLY A 27 -7.64 3.59 -14.63
N LYS A 28 -7.41 4.55 -15.55
CA LYS A 28 -6.94 5.90 -15.23
C LYS A 28 -7.89 6.63 -14.26
N ALA A 29 -9.20 6.44 -14.41
CA ALA A 29 -10.20 7.10 -13.57
C ALA A 29 -10.06 6.72 -12.10
N VAL A 30 -9.78 5.45 -11.80
CA VAL A 30 -9.57 4.95 -10.43
C VAL A 30 -8.23 5.42 -9.90
N MET A 31 -7.16 5.23 -10.67
CA MET A 31 -5.80 5.61 -10.24
C MET A 31 -5.66 7.13 -10.00
N LYS A 32 -6.45 7.96 -10.71
CA LYS A 32 -6.49 9.41 -10.52
C LYS A 32 -7.01 9.82 -9.14
N LEU A 33 -7.83 9.01 -8.48
CA LEU A 33 -8.36 9.29 -7.13
C LEU A 33 -7.33 9.01 -6.02
N GLY A 34 -6.18 8.44 -6.37
CA GLY A 34 -5.11 8.09 -5.44
C GLY A 34 -5.03 6.60 -5.16
N PHE A 35 -3.89 6.18 -4.63
CA PHE A 35 -3.63 4.80 -4.21
C PHE A 35 -2.58 4.78 -3.11
N CYS A 36 -2.74 3.90 -2.14
CA CYS A 36 -1.73 3.70 -1.10
C CYS A 36 -0.71 2.64 -1.52
N ILE A 37 0.57 2.90 -1.28
CA ILE A 37 1.63 1.90 -1.43
C ILE A 37 1.69 1.06 -0.16
N ILE A 38 1.33 -0.22 -0.28
CA ILE A 38 1.40 -1.18 0.82
C ILE A 38 2.46 -2.25 0.50
N PRO A 39 3.48 -2.41 1.35
CA PRO A 39 4.42 -3.52 1.21
C PRO A 39 3.68 -4.85 1.25
N SER A 40 3.84 -5.69 0.22
CA SER A 40 3.21 -7.02 0.18
C SER A 40 3.60 -7.90 1.36
N VAL A 41 4.75 -7.64 1.98
CA VAL A 41 5.21 -8.31 3.21
C VAL A 41 4.20 -8.13 4.34
N LEU A 42 3.54 -6.96 4.47
CA LEU A 42 2.51 -6.73 5.50
C LEU A 42 1.36 -7.74 5.36
N LEU A 43 0.84 -7.89 4.14
CA LEU A 43 -0.27 -8.79 3.86
C LEU A 43 0.13 -10.26 4.06
N ARG A 44 1.35 -10.63 3.65
CA ARG A 44 1.87 -12.00 3.78
C ARG A 44 2.23 -12.37 5.21
N ALA A 45 2.68 -11.39 6.01
CA ALA A 45 3.11 -11.58 7.38
C ALA A 45 2.00 -11.34 8.41
N GLN A 46 0.76 -11.08 8.00
CA GLN A 46 -0.35 -10.73 8.90
C GLN A 46 -0.44 -11.65 10.13
N GLN A 47 -0.46 -12.97 9.92
CA GLN A 47 -0.53 -13.95 11.01
C GLN A 47 0.69 -13.91 11.92
N ARG A 48 1.90 -13.73 11.36
CA ARG A 48 3.15 -13.62 12.14
C ARG A 48 3.21 -12.33 12.97
N LEU A 49 2.54 -11.27 12.50
CA LEU A 49 2.38 -10.02 13.23
C LEU A 49 1.31 -10.12 14.35
N GLY A 50 0.56 -11.22 14.41
CA GLY A 50 -0.55 -11.39 15.35
C GLY A 50 -1.77 -10.54 15.02
N LEU A 51 -1.89 -10.08 13.76
CA LEU A 51 -2.95 -9.18 13.34
C LEU A 51 -4.22 -9.94 12.98
N ASN A 52 -5.32 -9.57 13.63
CA ASN A 52 -6.64 -9.98 13.16
C ASN A 52 -7.03 -9.18 11.88
N PRO A 53 -8.01 -9.65 11.09
CA PRO A 53 -8.39 -8.98 9.84
C PRO A 53 -8.82 -7.52 10.02
N THR A 54 -9.49 -7.20 11.13
CA THR A 54 -9.98 -5.86 11.41
C THR A 54 -8.85 -4.90 11.78
N GLN A 55 -7.88 -5.36 12.57
CA GLN A 55 -6.66 -4.61 12.90
C GLN A 55 -5.84 -4.33 11.64
N LEU A 56 -5.73 -5.31 10.73
CA LEU A 56 -5.10 -5.08 9.43
C LEU A 56 -5.86 -4.00 8.65
N ALA A 57 -7.19 -4.05 8.59
CA ALA A 57 -8.00 -3.04 7.90
C ALA A 57 -7.78 -1.63 8.49
N VAL A 58 -7.68 -1.50 9.82
CA VAL A 58 -7.33 -0.23 10.49
C VAL A 58 -5.96 0.25 10.05
N LEU A 59 -4.94 -0.62 10.03
CA LEU A 59 -3.59 -0.26 9.59
C LEU A 59 -3.55 0.18 8.11
N LEU A 60 -4.31 -0.50 7.23
CA LEU A 60 -4.40 -0.13 5.82
C LEU A 60 -5.02 1.26 5.63
N GLN A 61 -6.07 1.59 6.40
CA GLN A 61 -6.64 2.93 6.39
C GLN A 61 -5.64 3.97 6.88
N LEU A 62 -4.90 3.70 7.96
CA LEU A 62 -3.88 4.62 8.46
C LEU A 62 -2.74 4.81 7.46
N ALA A 63 -2.31 3.75 6.78
CA ALA A 63 -1.30 3.82 5.72
C ALA A 63 -1.78 4.65 4.51
N ASP A 64 -3.07 4.58 4.17
CA ASP A 64 -3.67 5.43 3.11
C ASP A 64 -3.56 6.92 3.44
N TYR A 65 -3.72 7.30 4.72
CA TYR A 65 -3.50 8.68 5.18
C TYR A 65 -2.01 9.06 5.31
N TRP A 66 -1.09 8.10 5.28
CA TRP A 66 0.34 8.33 5.46
C TRP A 66 1.05 8.50 4.11
N TRP A 67 0.83 9.64 3.47
CA TRP A 67 1.34 9.89 2.11
C TRP A 67 2.77 10.45 2.06
N SER A 68 3.24 11.10 3.12
CA SER A 68 4.63 11.55 3.25
C SER A 68 5.22 11.08 4.57
N GLU A 69 6.50 10.71 4.55
CA GLU A 69 7.23 10.29 5.75
C GLU A 69 7.15 11.37 6.85
N ASP A 70 7.27 12.64 6.45
CA ASP A 70 7.24 13.80 7.34
C ASP A 70 5.87 14.06 7.98
N ARG A 71 4.78 13.55 7.39
CA ARG A 71 3.41 13.84 7.83
C ARG A 71 2.71 12.57 8.28
N LYS A 72 2.76 12.33 9.59
CA LYS A 72 2.05 11.23 10.24
C LYS A 72 0.55 11.29 9.92
N PRO A 73 -0.12 10.14 9.73
CA PRO A 73 -1.56 10.09 9.51
C PRO A 73 -2.31 10.56 10.76
N TYR A 74 -3.36 11.38 10.57
CA TYR A 74 -4.18 11.92 11.67
C TYR A 74 -5.71 11.79 11.45
N PRO A 75 -6.23 10.71 10.83
CA PRO A 75 -7.66 10.56 10.66
C PRO A 75 -8.37 10.51 12.02
N SER A 76 -9.56 11.10 12.08
CA SER A 76 -10.37 11.03 13.29
C SER A 76 -10.87 9.59 13.51
N LYS A 77 -11.18 9.24 14.76
CA LYS A 77 -11.81 7.95 15.08
C LYS A 77 -13.16 7.77 14.38
N GLN A 78 -13.88 8.87 14.16
CA GLN A 78 -15.15 8.88 13.45
C GLN A 78 -14.95 8.55 11.96
N THR A 79 -13.94 9.13 11.32
CA THR A 79 -13.59 8.85 9.93
C THR A 79 -13.20 7.39 9.71
N LEU A 80 -12.42 6.80 10.64
CA LEU A 80 -12.09 5.38 10.59
C LEU A 80 -13.33 4.49 10.81
N SER A 81 -14.20 4.90 11.73
CA SER A 81 -15.47 4.23 12.02
C SER A 81 -16.36 4.15 10.77
N GLU A 82 -16.54 5.26 10.07
CA GLU A 82 -17.35 5.35 8.85
C GLU A 82 -16.77 4.51 7.71
N ARG A 83 -15.45 4.60 7.47
CA ARG A 83 -14.79 3.84 6.40
C ARG A 83 -14.81 2.34 6.62
N LEU A 84 -14.74 1.88 7.87
CA LEU A 84 -14.64 0.47 8.21
C LEU A 84 -15.99 -0.15 8.61
N GLY A 85 -17.06 0.65 8.75
CA GLY A 85 -18.35 0.18 9.25
C GLY A 85 -18.28 -0.35 10.69
N LEU A 86 -17.39 0.22 11.51
CA LEU A 86 -17.16 -0.19 12.90
C LEU A 86 -17.63 0.91 13.84
N SER A 87 -18.04 0.56 15.06
CA SER A 87 -18.33 1.57 16.07
C SER A 87 -17.05 2.31 16.51
N PRO A 88 -17.15 3.58 16.96
CA PRO A 88 -16.01 4.31 17.50
C PRO A 88 -15.33 3.60 18.68
N ARG A 89 -16.08 2.79 19.45
CA ARG A 89 -15.55 1.98 20.55
C ARG A 89 -14.69 0.82 20.06
N GLN A 90 -15.09 0.15 18.97
CA GLN A 90 -14.27 -0.88 18.33
C GLN A 90 -12.98 -0.30 17.76
N ILE A 91 -13.05 0.87 17.09
CA ILE A 91 -11.84 1.56 16.59
C ILE A 91 -10.87 1.86 17.74
N GLN A 92 -11.37 2.40 18.86
CA GLN A 92 -10.53 2.67 20.04
C GLN A 92 -9.87 1.41 20.59
N ARG A 93 -10.65 0.32 20.70
CA ARG A 93 -10.14 -0.98 21.15
C ARG A 93 -9.03 -1.49 20.24
N TYR A 94 -9.25 -1.50 18.92
CA TYR A 94 -8.24 -1.99 17.97
C TYR A 94 -6.99 -1.12 17.93
N ILE A 95 -7.13 0.21 18.06
CA ILE A 95 -5.97 1.10 18.19
C ILE A 95 -5.19 0.74 19.45
N ALA A 96 -5.84 0.57 20.60
CA ALA A 96 -5.17 0.21 21.86
C ALA A 96 -4.48 -1.17 21.78
N GLU A 97 -5.09 -2.16 21.12
CA GLU A 97 -4.49 -3.47 20.89
C GLU A 97 -3.25 -3.37 19.97
N LEU A 98 -3.31 -2.54 18.92
CA LEU A 98 -2.17 -2.27 18.03
C LEU A 98 -1.03 -1.54 18.76
N GLU A 99 -1.36 -0.65 19.68
CA GLU A 99 -0.39 0.01 20.57
C GLU A 99 0.27 -0.99 21.52
N ALA A 100 -0.51 -1.85 22.17
CA ALA A 100 -0.01 -2.90 23.04
C ALA A 100 0.91 -3.88 22.28
N ALA A 101 0.63 -4.13 21.00
CA ALA A 101 1.46 -4.95 20.12
C ALA A 101 2.74 -4.25 19.62
N GLY A 102 2.93 -2.96 19.95
CA GLY A 102 4.06 -2.14 19.52
C GLY A 102 4.07 -1.82 18.01
N LEU A 103 2.94 -1.98 17.33
CA LEU A 103 2.82 -1.74 15.88
C LEU A 103 2.46 -0.29 15.55
N LEU A 104 1.82 0.39 16.49
CA LEU A 104 1.30 1.74 16.34
C LEU A 104 1.53 2.51 17.63
N LYS A 105 1.70 3.83 17.54
CA LYS A 105 1.68 4.72 18.71
C LYS A 105 0.85 5.96 18.43
N ARG A 106 -0.10 6.26 19.31
CA ARG A 106 -0.91 7.48 19.24
C ARG A 106 -0.14 8.67 19.84
N ILE A 107 -0.19 9.78 19.13
CA ILE A 107 0.36 11.07 19.54
C ILE A 107 -0.82 12.02 19.71
N GLU A 108 -1.10 12.38 20.95
CA GLU A 108 -2.20 13.28 21.27
C GLU A 108 -1.90 14.69 20.78
N ARG A 109 -2.89 15.30 20.13
CA ARG A 109 -2.79 16.67 19.65
C ARG A 109 -3.78 17.56 20.38
N ARG A 110 -3.30 18.73 20.77
CA ARG A 110 -4.10 19.78 21.40
C ARG A 110 -3.96 21.06 20.59
N ALA A 111 -5.06 21.76 20.43
CA ALA A 111 -5.07 23.08 19.82
C ALA A 111 -4.54 24.12 20.82
N THR A 112 -4.11 25.27 20.31
CA THR A 112 -3.60 26.40 21.12
C THR A 112 -4.62 26.90 22.15
N ASN A 113 -5.92 26.72 21.87
CA ASN A 113 -7.02 27.04 22.77
C ASN A 113 -7.39 25.91 23.76
N GLY A 114 -6.57 24.85 23.86
CA GLY A 114 -6.82 23.70 24.74
C GLY A 114 -7.81 22.67 24.18
N GLY A 115 -8.38 22.89 22.99
CA GLY A 115 -9.27 21.94 22.34
C GLY A 115 -8.57 20.62 21.96
N LYS A 116 -9.29 19.50 22.05
CA LYS A 116 -8.79 18.20 21.59
C LYS A 116 -8.84 18.14 20.06
N LEU A 117 -7.69 17.84 19.44
CA LEU A 117 -7.61 17.58 17.99
C LEU A 117 -7.64 16.08 17.73
N SER A 118 -7.78 15.69 16.45
CA SER A 118 -7.56 14.30 16.07
C SER A 118 -6.11 13.91 16.37
N ASN A 119 -5.93 12.69 16.88
CA ASN A 119 -4.61 12.19 17.20
C ASN A 119 -3.82 11.89 15.93
N GLU A 120 -2.51 12.06 16.01
CA GLU A 120 -1.58 11.50 15.05
C GLU A 120 -1.27 10.05 15.40
N TYR A 121 -0.97 9.24 14.39
CA TYR A 121 -0.58 7.85 14.56
C TYR A 121 0.80 7.63 13.95
N ASP A 122 1.69 7.07 14.75
CA ASP A 122 3.04 6.70 14.36
C ASP A 122 3.10 5.21 14.05
N LEU A 123 3.50 4.88 12.82
CA LEU A 123 3.59 3.51 12.31
C LEU A 123 5.04 3.00 12.25
N SER A 124 6.01 3.72 12.84
CA SER A 124 7.42 3.29 12.90
C SER A 124 7.58 1.89 13.48
N GLY A 125 6.85 1.54 14.54
CA GLY A 125 6.87 0.21 15.14
C GLY A 125 6.46 -0.91 14.17
N LEU A 126 5.45 -0.67 13.33
CA LEU A 126 5.08 -1.58 12.25
C LEU A 126 6.22 -1.75 11.25
N VAL A 127 6.83 -0.65 10.80
CA VAL A 127 7.93 -0.68 9.83
C VAL A 127 9.12 -1.47 10.37
N GLU A 128 9.51 -1.25 11.63
CA GLU A 128 10.59 -2.00 12.28
C GLU A 128 10.29 -3.49 12.33
N ARG A 129 9.05 -3.87 12.66
CA ARG A 129 8.67 -5.27 12.74
C ARG A 129 8.63 -5.94 11.37
N LEU A 130 8.19 -5.22 10.33
CA LEU A 130 8.25 -5.70 8.95
C LEU A 130 9.70 -5.90 8.48
N LYS A 131 10.62 -4.98 8.80
CA LYS A 131 12.05 -5.11 8.48
C LYS A 131 12.67 -6.38 9.10
N LYS A 132 12.26 -6.76 10.31
CA LYS A 132 12.72 -7.99 10.98
C LYS A 132 12.19 -9.26 10.29
N ILE A 133 10.96 -9.24 9.79
CA ILE A 133 10.32 -10.42 9.17
C ILE A 133 10.72 -10.59 7.69
N ALA A 134 11.01 -9.50 6.99
CA ALA A 134 11.37 -9.50 5.56
C ALA A 134 12.42 -10.56 5.16
N PRO A 135 13.60 -10.67 5.81
CA PRO A 135 14.62 -11.64 5.39
C PRO A 135 14.19 -13.10 5.53
N GLU A 136 13.33 -13.42 6.51
CA GLU A 136 12.79 -14.77 6.66
C GLU A 136 11.84 -15.14 5.52
N ILE A 137 11.03 -14.18 5.08
CA ILE A 137 10.11 -14.36 3.96
C ILE A 137 10.86 -14.50 2.65
N GLU A 138 11.94 -13.74 2.45
CA GLU A 138 12.82 -13.87 1.29
C GLU A 138 13.40 -15.28 1.19
N LYS A 139 14.02 -15.77 2.27
CA LYS A 139 14.55 -17.15 2.35
C LYS A 139 13.47 -18.19 2.05
N ALA A 140 12.28 -18.04 2.62
CA ALA A 140 11.16 -18.96 2.36
C ALA A 140 10.70 -18.93 0.89
N ASN A 141 10.70 -17.77 0.24
CA ASN A 141 10.36 -17.64 -1.18
C ASN A 141 11.43 -18.27 -2.08
N GLU A 142 12.71 -18.13 -1.75
CA GLU A 142 13.81 -18.76 -2.48
C GLU A 142 13.73 -20.28 -2.45
N ILE A 143 13.50 -20.86 -1.27
CA ILE A 143 13.33 -22.31 -1.11
C ILE A 143 12.16 -22.82 -1.96
N LYS A 144 11.01 -22.13 -1.92
CA LYS A 144 9.84 -22.46 -2.76
C LYS A 144 10.19 -22.42 -4.24
N LYS A 145 10.88 -21.36 -4.69
CA LYS A 145 11.31 -21.20 -6.09
C LYS A 145 12.26 -22.31 -6.54
N GLN A 146 13.18 -22.74 -5.68
CA GLN A 146 14.08 -23.85 -5.97
C GLN A 146 13.33 -25.20 -6.04
N ALA A 147 12.36 -25.43 -5.17
CA ALA A 147 11.52 -26.63 -5.21
C ALA A 147 10.67 -26.71 -6.49
N THR A 148 10.04 -25.60 -6.90
CA THR A 148 9.24 -25.56 -8.14
C THR A 148 10.10 -25.76 -9.39
N ARG A 149 11.34 -25.27 -9.40
CA ARG A 149 12.30 -25.51 -10.50
C ARG A 149 12.73 -26.97 -10.62
N ARG A 150 12.88 -27.67 -9.49
CA ARG A 150 13.27 -29.09 -9.45
C ARG A 150 12.11 -30.04 -9.75
N GLY A 151 10.87 -29.66 -9.45
CA GLY A 151 9.67 -30.50 -9.64
C GLY A 151 8.86 -30.22 -10.92
N GLY A 152 9.36 -29.40 -11.85
CA GLY A 152 8.63 -29.05 -13.07
C GLY A 152 8.63 -30.19 -14.10
N ILE A 153 7.47 -30.82 -14.31
CA ILE A 153 7.20 -31.69 -15.47
C ILE A 153 7.61 -30.92 -16.74
N GLN A 154 8.60 -31.43 -17.46
CA GLN A 154 8.85 -31.00 -18.83
C GLN A 154 7.57 -31.30 -19.61
N ARG A 155 6.75 -30.27 -19.90
CA ARG A 155 5.80 -30.39 -21.00
C ARG A 155 6.65 -30.54 -22.25
N SER A 156 6.85 -31.78 -22.63
CA SER A 156 7.52 -32.20 -23.84
C SER A 156 6.95 -31.39 -24.99
N ALA A 157 7.81 -30.64 -25.66
CA ALA A 157 7.59 -30.19 -27.02
C ALA A 157 7.48 -31.44 -27.91
N THR A 158 6.31 -32.06 -27.93
CA THR A 158 5.97 -33.16 -28.82
C THR A 158 4.52 -32.96 -29.25
N GLU A 159 4.31 -31.92 -30.05
CA GLU A 159 3.20 -31.87 -31.01
C GLU A 159 3.51 -30.83 -32.09
N SER A 160 4.71 -30.91 -32.66
CA SER A 160 5.04 -30.23 -33.91
C SER A 160 6.05 -31.04 -34.70
N ALA A 161 5.61 -32.16 -35.29
CA ALA A 161 6.11 -32.65 -36.58
C ALA A 161 5.40 -33.96 -36.99
N SER A 162 4.95 -33.98 -38.26
CA SER A 162 4.77 -35.15 -39.12
C SER A 162 3.46 -35.96 -38.92
N SER A 163 2.56 -36.14 -39.91
CA SER A 163 2.69 -35.97 -41.37
C SER A 163 1.36 -36.23 -42.11
N PRO A 164 1.32 -36.04 -43.45
CA PRO A 164 0.12 -35.80 -44.26
C PRO A 164 -0.54 -37.09 -44.79
N LYS A 165 -1.79 -36.95 -45.22
CA LYS A 165 -2.37 -37.59 -46.41
C LYS A 165 -3.65 -36.87 -46.82
#